data_AF-V4KPC3-F1
#
_entry.id   AF-V4KPC3-F1
#
_cell.length_a   1.000
_cell.length_b   1.000
_cell.length_c   1.000
_cell.angle_alpha   90.00
_cell.angle_beta   90.00
_cell.angle_gamma   90.00
#
_symmetry.space_group_name_H-M   'P 1'
#
loop_
_entity.id
_entity.type
_entity.pdbx_description
1 polymer ?
#
loop_
_entity_poly.entity_id
_entity_poly.type
_entity_poly.pdbx_seq_one_letter_code
_entity_poly.pdbx_strand_id
1 'polypeptide(L)'
;FNVYLLTFWQRHNNKMARLFSSMPMYPYVLIDRILNGQVSSDGHIETRMVSNTEKKILIMNEEIAKEIRDAMNTGYCCKKDRLRVSKFSHSIHITRDDYDLSDLKVSRPLPWLPLGSRTIKVDTLPSLPLGSQIINAVTMSSCEREDINNHKDFVAVLKLSGSQLKVYRSASPVGPHLRWNDIENVHEYMSPFSSLMFSKKDQKFYIPSPGGAYLCSFDLNFKEKDTPELVSLWINLLPPIVLHSLADLIPMTRTDHMVESPSGEQFFINWYYGDDLTDYNVEKFGHKTKRFMVFKVEESSTDKNRKNMTYTENIGDLCIFLGRDEAFSLEASSSPGLKPNCIYFVGYNYGVFDLNTQICTLFSTEEGPLRSTGFPYWPPPLYITPI
;
A
#
# COMPACT_ATOMS: atom_id res chain seq x y z
N PHE A 1 -26.89 -0.95 51.87
CA PHE A 1 -25.78 -0.40 52.66
C PHE A 1 -24.89 -1.56 53.08
N ASN A 2 -23.66 -1.61 52.54
CA ASN A 2 -22.52 -2.52 52.87
C ASN A 2 -22.77 -4.04 52.81
N VAL A 3 -21.86 -4.94 52.44
CA VAL A 3 -20.45 -4.98 52.01
C VAL A 3 -20.27 -6.43 51.52
N TYR A 4 -19.43 -6.71 50.52
CA TYR A 4 -18.41 -7.78 50.61
C TYR A 4 -17.33 -7.59 49.53
N LEU A 5 -16.11 -7.69 50.05
CA LEU A 5 -14.81 -7.53 49.45
C LEU A 5 -14.42 -8.81 48.68
N LEU A 6 -13.68 -8.69 47.58
CA LEU A 6 -12.60 -9.65 47.30
C LEU A 6 -11.45 -8.95 46.57
N THR A 7 -10.31 -9.01 47.26
CA THR A 7 -9.03 -8.36 47.03
C THR A 7 -8.02 -9.30 46.36
N PHE A 8 -6.85 -8.75 46.00
CA PHE A 8 -5.56 -9.35 45.63
C PHE A 8 -5.35 -9.60 44.11
N TRP A 9 -4.24 -9.21 43.45
CA TRP A 9 -2.99 -8.60 43.91
C TRP A 9 -2.22 -7.87 42.80
N GLN A 10 -1.25 -7.08 43.25
CA GLN A 10 -0.53 -5.98 42.61
C GLN A 10 0.97 -6.35 42.53
N ARG A 11 1.69 -5.91 41.49
CA ARG A 11 3.12 -5.51 41.56
C ARG A 11 3.51 -4.79 40.26
N HIS A 12 3.36 -3.47 40.22
CA HIS A 12 4.43 -2.49 40.43
C HIS A 12 5.59 -2.58 39.42
N ASN A 13 5.57 -1.67 38.45
CA ASN A 13 6.61 -0.65 38.37
C ASN A 13 6.03 0.66 37.81
N ASN A 14 5.84 1.63 38.72
CA ASN A 14 5.66 3.03 38.39
C ASN A 14 7.05 3.61 38.12
N LYS A 15 7.31 4.08 36.90
CA LYS A 15 8.17 5.24 36.63
C LYS A 15 8.02 5.69 35.18
N MET A 16 7.71 6.97 35.03
CA MET A 16 7.64 7.81 33.83
C MET A 16 6.37 7.73 32.98
N ALA A 17 5.97 8.92 32.53
CA ALA A 17 4.63 9.29 32.10
C ALA A 17 4.13 8.46 30.91
N ARG A 18 2.90 7.94 31.06
CA ARG A 18 2.12 7.40 29.94
C ARG A 18 1.82 8.53 28.94
N LEU A 19 2.63 8.63 27.90
CA LEU A 19 2.22 9.20 26.62
C LEU A 19 1.86 8.01 25.73
N PHE A 20 0.59 7.95 25.30
CA PHE A 20 0.05 7.00 24.31
C PHE A 20 -0.36 5.59 24.82
N SER A 21 -1.21 5.54 25.85
CA SER A 21 -2.02 4.35 26.20
C SER A 21 -3.43 4.42 25.57
N SER A 22 -3.48 4.51 24.24
CA SER A 22 -4.64 4.25 23.34
C SER A 22 -4.15 4.63 21.95
N MET A 23 -4.34 3.81 20.91
CA MET A 23 -3.97 4.14 19.52
C MET A 23 -4.18 5.65 19.25
N PRO A 24 -3.16 6.41 18.81
CA PRO A 24 -3.35 7.82 18.58
C PRO A 24 -4.43 8.00 17.50
N MET A 25 -5.43 8.82 17.80
CA MET A 25 -6.52 9.22 16.90
C MET A 25 -5.98 9.74 15.54
N TYR A 26 -4.70 10.10 15.48
CA TYR A 26 -3.97 10.59 14.31
C TYR A 26 -2.57 9.94 14.22
N PRO A 27 -2.44 8.76 13.59
CA PRO A 27 -1.19 7.97 13.57
C PRO A 27 -0.01 8.70 12.92
N TYR A 28 -0.29 9.65 12.02
CA TYR A 28 0.74 10.40 11.29
C TYR A 28 1.27 11.61 12.06
N VAL A 29 0.64 12.02 13.17
CA VAL A 29 1.20 13.06 14.05
C VAL A 29 2.52 12.61 14.67
N LEU A 30 2.64 11.33 15.02
CA LEU A 30 3.92 10.77 15.48
C LEU A 30 4.98 10.88 14.38
N ILE A 31 4.63 10.47 13.17
CA ILE A 31 5.53 10.50 12.01
C ILE A 31 5.98 11.94 11.73
N ASP A 32 5.07 12.90 11.70
CA ASP A 32 5.39 14.32 11.50
C ASP A 32 6.34 14.88 12.57
N ARG A 33 6.08 14.60 13.85
CA ARG A 33 6.98 14.99 14.95
C ARG A 33 8.39 14.44 14.77
N ILE A 34 8.50 13.19 14.31
CA ILE A 34 9.79 12.53 14.04
C ILE A 34 10.49 13.20 12.85
N LEU A 35 9.77 13.47 11.77
CA LEU A 35 10.33 14.14 10.58
C LEU A 35 10.87 15.55 10.91
N ASN A 36 10.18 16.26 11.80
CA ASN A 36 10.50 17.62 12.24
C ASN A 36 11.51 17.67 13.41
N GLY A 37 12.01 16.52 13.89
CA GLY A 37 12.98 16.46 14.99
C GLY A 37 12.42 16.92 16.35
N GLN A 38 11.10 16.90 16.53
CA GLN A 38 10.41 17.32 17.75
C GLN A 38 10.32 16.21 18.80
N VAL A 39 10.81 15.00 18.50
CA VAL A 39 10.96 13.92 19.47
C VAL A 39 12.40 13.98 20.00
N SER A 40 12.49 14.33 21.28
CA SER A 40 13.61 14.92 22.03
C SER A 40 15.00 14.28 21.92
N SER A 41 15.97 15.17 22.18
CA SER A 41 17.41 15.09 22.45
C SER A 41 17.91 14.04 23.48
N ASP A 42 17.08 13.07 23.87
CA ASP A 42 17.44 12.04 24.87
C ASP A 42 18.11 10.80 24.24
N GLY A 43 18.55 10.89 22.98
CA GLY A 43 19.21 9.80 22.25
C GLY A 43 18.27 8.75 21.68
N HIS A 44 16.94 8.88 21.85
CA HIS A 44 15.99 7.85 21.38
C HIS A 44 15.74 7.84 19.86
N ILE A 45 15.95 8.97 19.18
CA ILE A 45 15.85 9.10 17.73
C ILE A 45 17.04 9.91 17.23
N GLU A 46 17.81 9.33 16.31
CA GLU A 46 18.90 10.02 15.63
C GLU A 46 18.55 10.27 14.18
N THR A 47 18.84 11.48 13.70
CA THR A 47 18.63 11.86 12.31
C THR A 47 19.96 12.13 11.65
N ARG A 48 20.24 11.46 10.53
CA ARG A 48 21.47 11.63 9.76
C ARG A 48 21.14 11.85 8.28
N MET A 49 21.74 12.86 7.66
CA MET A 49 21.78 12.96 6.20
C MET A 49 22.84 11.99 5.67
N VAL A 50 22.44 11.07 4.81
CA VAL A 50 23.33 10.08 4.18
C VAL A 50 23.90 10.63 2.87
N SER A 51 23.07 11.35 2.12
CA SER A 51 23.45 12.06 0.89
C SER A 51 22.60 13.32 0.74
N ASN A 52 22.76 14.06 -0.36
CA ASN A 52 21.94 15.24 -0.64
C ASN A 52 20.46 14.91 -0.88
N THR A 53 20.14 13.65 -1.18
CA THR A 53 18.78 13.19 -1.51
C THR A 53 18.25 12.16 -0.51
N GLU A 54 19.05 11.78 0.49
CA GLU A 54 18.70 10.70 1.42
C GLU A 54 18.93 11.10 2.88
N LYS A 55 17.86 10.97 3.66
CA LYS A 55 17.82 11.18 5.11
C LYS A 55 17.50 9.85 5.79
N LYS A 56 18.31 9.46 6.78
CA LYS A 56 18.05 8.27 7.62
C LYS A 56 17.65 8.71 9.01
N ILE A 57 16.56 8.13 9.51
CA ILE A 57 16.10 8.27 10.88
C ILE A 57 16.28 6.93 11.58
N LEU A 58 17.16 6.92 12.58
CA LEU A 58 17.46 5.78 13.43
C LEU A 58 16.62 5.88 14.71
N ILE A 59 15.82 4.86 14.98
CA ILE A 59 14.90 4.77 16.10
C ILE A 59 15.47 3.71 17.05
N MET A 60 15.96 4.14 18.21
CA MET A 60 16.55 3.24 19.21
C MET A 60 15.50 2.62 20.14
N ASN A 61 14.31 3.23 20.22
CA ASN A 61 13.22 2.73 21.05
C ASN A 61 12.28 1.81 20.25
N GLU A 62 12.24 0.52 20.63
CA GLU A 62 11.41 -0.50 19.97
C GLU A 62 9.90 -0.25 20.10
N GLU A 63 9.42 0.42 21.16
CA GLU A 63 8.02 0.79 21.29
C GLU A 63 7.64 1.84 20.25
N ILE A 64 8.49 2.87 20.06
CA ILE A 64 8.30 3.88 19.01
C ILE A 64 8.36 3.24 17.62
N ALA A 65 9.32 2.33 17.40
CA ALA A 65 9.42 1.59 16.15
C ALA A 65 8.15 0.77 15.86
N LYS A 66 7.56 0.15 16.89
CA LYS A 66 6.27 -0.55 16.80
C LYS A 66 5.12 0.40 16.49
N GLU A 67 5.05 1.56 17.14
CA GLU A 67 4.02 2.57 16.86
C GLU A 67 4.10 3.09 15.42
N ILE A 68 5.30 3.33 14.89
CA ILE A 68 5.50 3.72 13.49
C ILE A 68 5.05 2.59 12.56
N ARG A 69 5.41 1.34 12.88
CA ARG A 69 4.95 0.17 12.12
C ARG A 69 3.42 0.12 12.10
N ASP A 70 2.78 0.26 13.24
CA ASP A 70 1.32 0.23 13.35
C ASP A 70 0.68 1.41 12.61
N ALA A 71 1.24 2.62 12.75
CA ALA A 71 0.79 3.83 12.07
C ALA A 71 0.85 3.70 10.54
N MET A 72 1.98 3.25 9.98
CA MET A 72 2.16 3.17 8.53
C MET A 72 1.47 1.95 7.89
N ASN A 73 1.23 0.85 8.63
CA ASN A 73 0.45 -0.29 8.10
C ASN A 73 -1.06 -0.15 8.32
N THR A 74 -1.50 0.55 9.37
CA THR A 74 -2.92 0.57 9.81
C THR A 74 -3.59 1.93 9.62
N GLY A 75 -2.81 3.01 9.57
CA GLY A 75 -3.23 4.35 10.01
C GLY A 75 -4.24 5.10 9.16
N TYR A 76 -4.51 4.71 7.92
CA TYR A 76 -5.58 5.33 7.11
C TYR A 76 -6.56 4.32 6.50
N CYS A 77 -7.21 3.54 7.35
CA CYS A 77 -8.42 2.77 6.99
C CYS A 77 -9.71 3.61 6.97
N CYS A 78 -9.67 4.92 6.68
CA CYS A 78 -10.87 5.77 6.56
C CYS A 78 -11.35 5.94 5.11
N LYS A 79 -11.19 4.92 4.27
CA LYS A 79 -11.95 4.83 3.02
C LYS A 79 -13.37 4.39 3.38
N LYS A 80 -14.32 5.33 3.41
CA LYS A 80 -15.74 5.07 3.72
C LYS A 80 -16.37 3.93 2.90
N ASP A 81 -15.79 3.57 1.75
CA ASP A 81 -16.35 2.59 0.80
C ASP A 81 -15.36 1.53 0.27
N ARG A 82 -14.12 1.44 0.77
CA ARG A 82 -13.18 0.42 0.27
C ARG A 82 -13.14 -0.77 1.21
N LEU A 83 -13.32 -1.96 0.62
CA LEU A 83 -13.28 -3.19 1.36
C LEU A 83 -11.82 -3.61 1.54
N ARG A 84 -11.50 -4.18 2.69
CA ARG A 84 -10.17 -4.70 2.96
C ARG A 84 -10.17 -6.20 2.78
N VAL A 85 -9.25 -6.70 1.95
CA VAL A 85 -8.93 -8.12 1.87
C VAL A 85 -7.89 -8.44 2.93
N SER A 86 -8.17 -9.41 3.77
CA SER A 86 -7.24 -9.89 4.79
C SER A 86 -7.20 -11.41 4.79
N LYS A 87 -6.00 -11.96 5.00
CA LYS A 87 -5.76 -13.38 5.18
C LYS A 87 -5.95 -13.72 6.67
N PHE A 88 -6.84 -14.65 7.00
CA PHE A 88 -7.00 -15.18 8.36
C PHE A 88 -6.48 -16.61 8.42
N SER A 89 -5.63 -16.91 9.40
CA SER A 89 -5.27 -18.30 9.77
C SER A 89 -6.09 -18.70 11.00
N HIS A 90 -6.87 -19.77 10.92
CA HIS A 90 -7.45 -20.39 12.11
C HIS A 90 -6.37 -21.19 12.84
N SER A 91 -5.68 -20.60 13.81
CA SER A 91 -4.72 -21.34 14.64
C SER A 91 -4.87 -21.00 16.12
N ILE A 92 -5.93 -21.53 16.74
CA ILE A 92 -5.93 -21.84 18.17
C ILE A 92 -5.63 -23.34 18.24
N HIS A 93 -4.40 -23.67 18.65
CA HIS A 93 -3.79 -25.01 18.75
C HIS A 93 -3.07 -25.51 17.49
N ILE A 94 -1.76 -25.29 17.50
CA ILE A 94 -0.80 -25.86 16.54
C ILE A 94 -0.59 -27.34 16.89
N THR A 95 -1.12 -28.24 16.06
CA THR A 95 -0.50 -29.55 15.82
C THR A 95 0.11 -29.55 14.42
N ARG A 96 1.26 -30.20 14.31
CA ARG A 96 2.32 -29.96 13.32
C ARG A 96 2.01 -30.38 11.87
N ASP A 97 0.75 -30.65 11.55
CA ASP A 97 0.33 -31.22 10.26
C ASP A 97 -0.86 -30.51 9.57
N ASP A 98 -1.35 -29.37 10.08
CA ASP A 98 -2.42 -28.62 9.41
C ASP A 98 -1.86 -27.60 8.42
N TYR A 99 -1.93 -27.96 7.13
CA TYR A 99 -1.65 -27.09 6.00
C TYR A 99 -2.71 -25.97 5.90
N ASP A 100 -2.44 -24.87 6.61
CA ASP A 100 -2.91 -23.48 6.46
C ASP A 100 -4.02 -23.19 5.42
N LEU A 101 -5.24 -23.67 5.69
CA LEU A 101 -6.48 -23.21 5.04
C LEU A 101 -6.70 -21.74 5.43
N SER A 102 -6.25 -20.86 4.55
CA SER A 102 -6.28 -19.43 4.80
C SER A 102 -7.48 -18.78 4.11
N ASP A 103 -8.47 -18.40 4.92
CA ASP A 103 -9.68 -17.74 4.42
C ASP A 103 -9.38 -16.28 4.09
N LEU A 104 -9.68 -15.88 2.86
CA LEU A 104 -9.71 -14.49 2.47
C LEU A 104 -11.03 -13.87 2.90
N LYS A 105 -10.94 -12.77 3.63
CA LYS A 105 -12.10 -12.06 4.15
C LYS A 105 -12.10 -10.63 3.67
N VAL A 106 -13.27 -10.19 3.22
CA VAL A 106 -13.56 -8.83 2.77
C VAL A 106 -14.29 -8.13 3.90
N SER A 107 -13.66 -7.11 4.48
CA SER A 107 -14.20 -6.37 5.63
C SER A 107 -14.56 -4.94 5.26
N ARG A 108 -15.68 -4.46 5.83
CA ARG A 108 -16.13 -3.06 5.75
C ARG A 108 -15.78 -2.32 7.05
N PRO A 109 -14.92 -1.29 7.04
CA PRO A 109 -14.74 -0.44 8.20
C PRO A 109 -15.95 0.50 8.36
N LEU A 110 -16.71 0.38 9.46
CA LEU A 110 -17.76 1.35 9.81
C LEU A 110 -17.12 2.59 10.48
N PRO A 111 -17.45 3.83 10.08
CA PRO A 111 -16.54 4.96 10.34
C PRO A 111 -16.64 5.59 11.74
N TRP A 112 -17.55 5.18 12.63
CA TRP A 112 -17.92 6.00 13.81
C TRP A 112 -18.14 5.27 15.14
N LEU A 113 -17.53 4.11 15.41
CA LEU A 113 -17.70 3.46 16.73
C LEU A 113 -16.38 3.14 17.46
N PRO A 114 -16.31 3.40 18.78
CA PRO A 114 -15.18 2.99 19.63
C PRO A 114 -14.95 1.47 19.55
N LEU A 115 -13.69 1.07 19.76
CA LEU A 115 -13.13 -0.27 19.48
C LEU A 115 -13.84 -1.46 20.17
N GLY A 116 -14.78 -1.23 21.09
CA GLY A 116 -15.47 -2.26 21.87
C GLY A 116 -16.69 -2.92 21.21
N SER A 117 -17.22 -2.41 20.08
CA SER A 117 -18.37 -3.02 19.39
C SER A 117 -18.36 -2.75 17.88
N ARG A 118 -17.28 -3.18 17.20
CA ARG A 118 -17.26 -3.18 15.73
C ARG A 118 -17.92 -4.45 15.21
N THR A 119 -19.19 -4.40 14.83
CA THR A 119 -19.78 -5.40 13.94
C THR A 119 -19.25 -5.14 12.53
N ILE A 120 -18.06 -5.67 12.24
CA ILE A 120 -17.52 -5.69 10.88
C ILE A 120 -18.36 -6.71 10.11
N LYS A 121 -19.13 -6.27 9.10
CA LYS A 121 -19.71 -7.22 8.14
C LYS A 121 -18.54 -7.76 7.31
N VAL A 122 -18.29 -9.05 7.47
CA VAL A 122 -17.18 -9.76 6.81
C VAL A 122 -17.78 -10.73 5.83
N ASP A 123 -17.54 -10.49 4.54
CA ASP A 123 -17.91 -11.42 3.48
C ASP A 123 -16.71 -12.35 3.23
N THR A 124 -16.93 -13.66 3.33
CA THR A 124 -15.89 -14.67 3.05
C THR A 124 -15.75 -14.84 1.53
N LEU A 125 -14.54 -14.69 1.02
CA LEU A 125 -14.23 -14.95 -0.38
C LEU A 125 -14.03 -16.45 -0.63
N PRO A 126 -14.21 -16.93 -1.86
CA PRO A 126 -13.91 -18.33 -2.20
C PRO A 126 -12.47 -18.68 -1.88
N SER A 127 -12.22 -19.91 -1.45
CA SER A 127 -10.86 -20.41 -1.23
C SER A 127 -10.05 -20.41 -2.52
N LEU A 128 -8.76 -20.08 -2.42
CA LEU A 128 -7.82 -20.21 -3.53
C LEU A 128 -7.21 -21.61 -3.57
N PRO A 129 -6.75 -22.08 -4.75
CA PRO A 129 -5.97 -23.31 -4.85
C PRO A 129 -4.76 -23.30 -3.91
N LEU A 130 -4.43 -24.47 -3.35
CA LEU A 130 -3.28 -24.63 -2.45
C LEU A 130 -1.99 -24.15 -3.12
N GLY A 131 -1.18 -23.37 -2.41
CA GLY A 131 0.05 -22.79 -2.94
C GLY A 131 -0.11 -21.45 -3.66
N SER A 132 -1.34 -20.93 -3.81
CA SER A 132 -1.56 -19.60 -4.39
C SER A 132 -0.91 -18.50 -3.53
N GLN A 133 0.02 -17.75 -4.13
CA GLN A 133 0.64 -16.59 -3.49
C GLN A 133 0.00 -15.32 -4.03
N ILE A 134 -0.69 -14.57 -3.16
CA ILE A 134 -1.38 -13.33 -3.56
C ILE A 134 -0.41 -12.16 -3.47
N ILE A 135 -0.23 -11.44 -4.58
CA ILE A 135 0.65 -10.28 -4.66
C ILE A 135 -0.09 -9.00 -4.27
N ASN A 136 -1.32 -8.84 -4.73
CA ASN A 136 -2.14 -7.65 -4.48
C ASN A 136 -3.62 -8.02 -4.58
N ALA A 137 -4.46 -7.29 -3.85
CA ALA A 137 -5.91 -7.42 -3.87
C ALA A 137 -6.55 -6.03 -3.94
N VAL A 138 -7.48 -5.85 -4.88
CA VAL A 138 -8.28 -4.62 -5.01
C VAL A 138 -9.74 -5.00 -4.95
N THR A 139 -10.52 -4.18 -4.26
CA THR A 139 -11.96 -4.38 -4.14
C THR A 139 -12.71 -3.09 -4.43
N MET A 140 -13.89 -3.23 -5.01
CA MET A 140 -14.80 -2.12 -5.22
C MET A 140 -16.23 -2.55 -4.91
N SER A 141 -16.94 -1.71 -4.14
CA SER A 141 -18.39 -1.81 -4.01
C SER A 141 -19.03 -1.25 -5.28
N SER A 142 -19.89 -2.02 -5.93
CA SER A 142 -20.77 -1.48 -6.96
C SER A 142 -21.87 -0.65 -6.28
N CYS A 143 -22.04 0.60 -6.69
CA CYS A 143 -23.17 1.43 -6.25
C CYS A 143 -24.45 1.16 -7.06
N GLU A 144 -24.37 0.36 -8.13
CA GLU A 144 -25.46 0.27 -9.12
C GLU A 144 -26.52 -0.77 -8.78
N ARG A 145 -26.25 -1.71 -7.86
CA ARG A 145 -27.18 -2.78 -7.50
C ARG A 145 -27.18 -3.05 -6.00
N GLU A 146 -28.22 -2.55 -5.33
CA GLU A 146 -28.66 -3.13 -4.07
C GLU A 146 -29.42 -4.41 -4.42
N ASP A 147 -28.89 -5.58 -4.06
CA ASP A 147 -29.63 -6.82 -4.20
C ASP A 147 -30.89 -6.78 -3.31
N ILE A 148 -31.88 -7.60 -3.69
CA ILE A 148 -33.18 -7.82 -3.01
C ILE A 148 -33.02 -8.10 -1.49
N ASN A 149 -31.82 -8.50 -1.05
CA ASN A 149 -31.46 -8.81 0.34
C ASN A 149 -30.62 -7.73 1.06
N ASN A 150 -30.52 -6.48 0.56
CA ASN A 150 -29.70 -5.41 1.17
C ASN A 150 -28.17 -5.72 1.20
N HIS A 151 -27.70 -6.61 0.33
CA HIS A 151 -26.26 -6.83 0.12
C HIS A 151 -25.80 -5.95 -1.07
N LYS A 152 -24.93 -4.97 -0.80
CA LYS A 152 -24.27 -4.20 -1.88
C LYS A 152 -23.34 -5.13 -2.64
N ASP A 153 -23.58 -5.27 -3.95
CA ASP A 153 -22.69 -5.98 -4.87
C ASP A 153 -21.26 -5.43 -4.78
N PHE A 154 -20.27 -6.31 -4.84
CA PHE A 154 -18.87 -5.92 -4.88
C PHE A 154 -18.07 -6.82 -5.80
N VAL A 155 -17.03 -6.24 -6.38
CA VAL A 155 -16.05 -6.94 -7.20
C VAL A 155 -14.72 -6.95 -6.45
N ALA A 156 -14.14 -8.13 -6.30
CA ALA A 156 -12.80 -8.33 -5.77
C ALA A 156 -11.90 -8.87 -6.90
N VAL A 157 -10.73 -8.27 -7.07
CA VAL A 157 -9.75 -8.67 -8.04
C VAL A 157 -8.46 -8.99 -7.30
N LEU A 158 -7.95 -10.20 -7.52
CA LEU A 158 -6.70 -10.67 -6.97
C LEU A 158 -5.66 -10.79 -8.07
N LYS A 159 -4.47 -10.28 -7.77
CA LYS A 159 -3.26 -10.55 -8.51
C LYS A 159 -2.47 -11.62 -7.77
N LEU A 160 -2.20 -12.74 -8.41
CA LEU A 160 -1.39 -13.82 -7.87
C LEU A 160 0.03 -13.79 -8.46
N SER A 161 0.94 -14.49 -7.81
CA SER A 161 2.29 -14.75 -8.32
C SER A 161 2.21 -15.48 -9.67
N GLY A 162 3.18 -15.24 -10.55
CA GLY A 162 3.14 -15.72 -11.94
C GLY A 162 2.23 -14.92 -12.87
N SER A 163 1.91 -13.67 -12.51
CA SER A 163 1.11 -12.75 -13.33
C SER A 163 -0.28 -13.30 -13.70
N GLN A 164 -0.95 -13.93 -12.73
CA GLN A 164 -2.34 -14.39 -12.88
C GLN A 164 -3.31 -13.41 -12.22
N LEU A 165 -4.47 -13.23 -12.84
CA LEU A 165 -5.57 -12.43 -12.27
C LEU A 165 -6.80 -13.29 -12.06
N LYS A 166 -7.41 -13.11 -10.89
CA LYS A 166 -8.69 -13.73 -10.52
C LYS A 166 -9.69 -12.65 -10.15
N VAL A 167 -10.89 -12.74 -10.72
CA VAL A 167 -12.00 -11.84 -10.43
C VAL A 167 -13.13 -12.60 -9.74
N TYR A 168 -13.63 -12.01 -8.67
CA TYR A 168 -14.81 -12.47 -7.95
C TYR A 168 -15.83 -11.34 -7.91
N ARG A 169 -17.10 -11.66 -8.17
CA ARG A 169 -18.22 -10.74 -8.04
C ARG A 169 -19.25 -11.33 -7.12
N SER A 170 -19.67 -10.55 -6.12
CA SER A 170 -20.58 -11.02 -5.07
C SER A 170 -22.01 -11.24 -5.58
N ALA A 171 -22.52 -10.36 -6.44
CA ALA A 171 -23.83 -10.53 -7.07
C ALA A 171 -23.64 -10.96 -8.53
N SER A 172 -23.61 -12.27 -8.77
CA SER A 172 -23.60 -12.82 -10.13
C SER A 172 -25.02 -13.02 -10.65
N PRO A 173 -25.36 -12.59 -11.89
CA PRO A 173 -26.68 -12.79 -12.49
C PRO A 173 -27.10 -14.26 -12.64
N VAL A 174 -26.14 -15.19 -12.56
CA VAL A 174 -26.34 -16.64 -12.77
C VAL A 174 -26.48 -17.40 -11.43
N GLY A 175 -26.63 -16.67 -10.32
CA GLY A 175 -26.69 -17.22 -8.96
C GLY A 175 -25.33 -17.14 -8.23
N PRO A 176 -25.29 -17.40 -6.91
CA PRO A 176 -24.09 -17.25 -6.09
C PRO A 176 -23.09 -18.38 -6.38
N HIS A 177 -22.37 -18.29 -7.50
CA HIS A 177 -21.19 -19.09 -7.71
C HIS A 177 -20.06 -18.48 -6.87
N LEU A 178 -19.81 -19.07 -5.70
CA LEU A 178 -18.63 -18.83 -4.87
C LEU A 178 -17.37 -19.35 -5.60
N ARG A 179 -17.02 -18.76 -6.75
CA ARG A 179 -15.86 -19.14 -7.55
C ARG A 179 -15.10 -17.92 -8.05
N TRP A 180 -13.78 -18.05 -8.08
CA TRP A 180 -12.92 -17.14 -8.81
C TRP A 180 -13.01 -17.42 -10.30
N ASN A 181 -13.13 -16.37 -11.12
CA ASN A 181 -12.98 -16.47 -12.56
C ASN A 181 -11.58 -15.99 -12.92
N ASP A 182 -10.86 -16.77 -13.73
CA ASP A 182 -9.55 -16.40 -14.22
C ASP A 182 -9.69 -15.42 -15.40
N ILE A 183 -8.81 -14.42 -15.47
CA ILE A 183 -8.66 -13.62 -16.68
C ILE A 183 -7.53 -14.26 -17.50
N GLU A 184 -7.87 -14.78 -18.67
CA GLU A 184 -6.91 -15.36 -19.60
C GLU A 184 -6.06 -14.27 -20.28
N ASN A 185 -4.88 -14.65 -20.79
CA ASN A 185 -4.02 -13.83 -21.66
C ASN A 185 -3.44 -12.53 -21.07
N VAL A 186 -3.47 -12.33 -19.75
CA VAL A 186 -2.93 -11.09 -19.14
C VAL A 186 -1.45 -11.19 -18.76
N HIS A 187 -0.92 -12.41 -18.62
CA HIS A 187 0.40 -12.67 -18.06
C HIS A 187 1.56 -12.01 -18.84
N GLU A 188 1.44 -11.91 -20.17
CA GLU A 188 2.45 -11.28 -21.04
C GLU A 188 2.49 -9.75 -20.89
N TYR A 189 1.41 -9.14 -20.42
CA TYR A 189 1.22 -7.69 -20.40
C TYR A 189 1.27 -7.08 -19.00
N MET A 190 1.53 -7.86 -17.95
CA MET A 190 1.52 -7.36 -16.57
C MET A 190 2.89 -7.42 -15.92
N SER A 191 3.28 -6.28 -15.33
CA SER A 191 4.42 -6.26 -14.43
C SER A 191 4.11 -7.12 -13.19
N PRO A 192 4.94 -8.10 -12.82
CA PRO A 192 4.70 -8.92 -11.63
C PRO A 192 4.82 -8.12 -10.33
N PHE A 193 5.57 -7.02 -10.32
CA PHE A 193 5.86 -6.21 -9.13
C PHE A 193 4.95 -4.98 -8.97
N SER A 194 4.33 -4.50 -10.06
CA SER A 194 3.49 -3.30 -10.03
C SER A 194 2.12 -3.56 -9.40
N SER A 195 1.52 -2.52 -8.79
CA SER A 195 0.22 -2.67 -8.13
C SER A 195 -0.94 -2.63 -9.12
N LEU A 196 -1.94 -3.47 -8.87
CA LEU A 196 -3.28 -3.32 -9.43
C LEU A 196 -3.97 -2.12 -8.77
N MET A 197 -4.76 -1.36 -9.53
CA MET A 197 -5.65 -0.34 -8.97
C MET A 197 -7.04 -0.35 -9.59
N PHE A 198 -7.99 0.29 -8.92
CA PHE A 198 -9.29 0.61 -9.48
C PHE A 198 -9.50 2.13 -9.55
N SER A 199 -9.77 2.62 -10.76
CA SER A 199 -10.13 4.00 -11.05
C SER A 199 -11.63 4.20 -10.86
N LYS A 200 -12.03 5.05 -9.90
CA LYS A 200 -13.45 5.39 -9.73
C LYS A 200 -13.91 6.32 -10.85
N LYS A 201 -13.02 7.20 -11.32
CA LYS A 201 -13.28 8.08 -12.45
C LYS A 201 -13.62 7.31 -13.73
N ASP A 202 -12.83 6.29 -14.05
CA ASP A 202 -12.98 5.52 -15.29
C ASP A 202 -13.84 4.26 -15.13
N GLN A 203 -14.21 3.89 -13.88
CA GLN A 203 -14.89 2.63 -13.53
C GLN A 203 -14.17 1.39 -14.08
N LYS A 204 -12.83 1.43 -14.07
CA LYS A 204 -11.95 0.40 -14.63
C LYS A 204 -10.83 0.03 -13.67
N PHE A 205 -10.44 -1.23 -13.74
CA PHE A 205 -9.18 -1.70 -13.16
C PHE A 205 -8.03 -1.36 -14.10
N TYR A 206 -6.88 -1.03 -13.52
CA TYR A 206 -5.65 -0.74 -14.24
C TYR A 206 -4.47 -1.52 -13.66
N ILE A 207 -3.66 -2.08 -14.55
CA ILE A 207 -2.42 -2.78 -14.20
C ILE A 207 -1.30 -2.32 -15.13
N PRO A 208 -0.19 -1.80 -14.59
CA PRO A 208 0.95 -1.43 -15.40
C PRO A 208 1.63 -2.62 -16.09
N SER A 209 2.01 -2.40 -17.35
CA SER A 209 2.86 -3.34 -18.08
C SER A 209 4.28 -3.35 -17.52
N PRO A 210 5.07 -4.41 -17.79
CA PRO A 210 6.52 -4.35 -17.57
C PRO A 210 7.08 -3.11 -18.29
N GLY A 211 7.91 -2.33 -17.60
CA GLY A 211 8.48 -1.10 -18.15
C GLY A 211 7.53 0.10 -18.25
N GLY A 212 6.27 -0.03 -17.80
CA GLY A 212 5.37 1.12 -17.58
C GLY A 212 4.98 1.90 -18.83
N ALA A 213 5.06 1.30 -20.02
CA ALA A 213 4.68 1.94 -21.28
C ALA A 213 3.16 1.85 -21.55
N TYR A 214 2.50 0.87 -20.95
CA TYR A 214 1.07 0.64 -21.13
C TYR A 214 0.39 0.31 -19.80
N LEU A 215 -0.93 0.53 -19.74
CA LEU A 215 -1.81 -0.02 -18.72
C LEU A 215 -2.73 -1.05 -19.38
N CYS A 216 -2.74 -2.25 -18.83
CA CYS A 216 -3.80 -3.21 -19.06
C CYS A 216 -5.04 -2.77 -18.27
N SER A 217 -6.20 -2.70 -18.91
CA SER A 217 -7.42 -2.22 -18.28
C SER A 217 -8.64 -3.07 -18.61
N PHE A 218 -9.56 -3.16 -17.65
CA PHE A 218 -10.80 -3.90 -17.78
C PHE A 218 -11.87 -3.32 -16.85
N ASP A 219 -13.14 -3.41 -17.25
CA ASP A 219 -14.26 -2.87 -16.49
C ASP A 219 -14.82 -3.85 -15.44
N LEU A 220 -15.83 -3.43 -14.68
CA LEU A 220 -16.50 -4.24 -13.65
C LEU A 220 -17.33 -5.42 -14.21
N ASN A 221 -17.68 -5.38 -15.50
CA ASN A 221 -18.53 -6.35 -16.18
C ASN A 221 -17.73 -7.34 -17.03
N PHE A 222 -16.41 -7.30 -16.93
CA PHE A 222 -15.47 -8.14 -17.65
C PHE A 222 -15.78 -9.63 -17.48
N LYS A 223 -15.82 -10.35 -18.60
CA LYS A 223 -16.14 -11.78 -18.68
C LYS A 223 -14.88 -12.61 -18.95
N GLU A 224 -14.97 -13.91 -18.68
CA GLU A 224 -13.88 -14.88 -18.79
C GLU A 224 -13.16 -14.88 -20.16
N LYS A 225 -13.87 -14.55 -21.25
CA LYS A 225 -13.34 -14.52 -22.62
C LYS A 225 -13.03 -13.12 -23.15
N ASP A 226 -13.22 -12.09 -22.35
CA ASP A 226 -12.96 -10.73 -22.78
C ASP A 226 -11.45 -10.49 -22.83
N THR A 227 -11.01 -9.63 -23.75
CA THR A 227 -9.60 -9.23 -23.83
C THR A 227 -9.43 -7.89 -23.13
N PRO A 228 -8.47 -7.75 -22.20
CA PRO A 228 -8.18 -6.47 -21.59
C PRO A 228 -7.77 -5.42 -22.62
N GLU A 229 -8.20 -4.17 -22.40
CA GLU A 229 -7.82 -3.04 -23.22
C GLU A 229 -6.43 -2.54 -22.85
N LEU A 230 -5.59 -2.25 -23.85
CA LEU A 230 -4.26 -1.70 -23.64
C LEU A 230 -4.29 -0.18 -23.82
N VAL A 231 -4.01 0.55 -22.76
CA VAL A 231 -3.93 2.01 -22.76
C VAL A 231 -2.47 2.44 -22.77
N SER A 232 -2.05 3.12 -23.84
CA SER A 232 -0.69 3.65 -23.96
C SER A 232 -0.46 4.82 -23.00
N LEU A 233 0.69 4.84 -22.34
CA LEU A 233 1.12 5.92 -21.47
C LEU A 233 2.14 6.79 -22.22
N TRP A 234 1.78 8.04 -22.47
CA TRP A 234 2.65 8.97 -23.19
C TRP A 234 3.18 10.03 -22.24
N ILE A 235 4.45 9.91 -21.89
CA ILE A 235 5.16 10.90 -21.08
C ILE A 235 5.57 12.06 -21.98
N ASN A 236 5.07 13.26 -21.66
CA ASN A 236 5.51 14.49 -22.31
C ASN A 236 6.98 14.77 -22.01
N LEU A 237 7.63 15.58 -22.85
CA LEU A 237 9.06 15.87 -22.76
C LEU A 237 9.47 16.24 -21.33
N LEU A 238 10.36 15.43 -20.77
CA LEU A 238 10.90 15.66 -19.43
C LEU A 238 11.77 16.92 -19.42
N PRO A 239 11.76 17.69 -18.32
CA PRO A 239 12.70 18.79 -18.16
C PRO A 239 14.16 18.29 -18.27
N PRO A 240 15.07 19.05 -18.91
CA PRO A 240 16.46 18.59 -19.12
C PRO A 240 17.17 18.14 -17.84
N ILE A 241 16.96 18.86 -16.73
CA ILE A 241 17.55 18.51 -15.42
C ILE A 241 17.11 17.12 -14.92
N VAL A 242 15.85 16.75 -15.18
CA VAL A 242 15.29 15.45 -14.82
C VAL A 242 15.85 14.37 -15.75
N LEU A 243 15.96 14.68 -17.05
CA LEU A 243 16.52 13.77 -18.05
C LEU A 243 17.97 13.39 -17.72
N HIS A 244 18.79 14.34 -17.26
CA HIS A 244 20.16 14.03 -16.82
C HIS A 244 20.17 13.06 -15.63
N SER A 245 19.26 13.23 -14.67
CA SER A 245 19.15 12.33 -13.52
C SER A 245 18.57 10.95 -13.84
N LEU A 246 17.93 10.78 -15.01
CA LEU A 246 17.37 9.48 -15.40
C LEU A 246 18.45 8.43 -15.64
N ALA A 247 19.64 8.83 -16.12
CA ALA A 247 20.73 7.90 -16.38
C ALA A 247 21.11 7.10 -15.12
N ASP A 248 21.09 7.75 -13.96
CA ASP A 248 21.37 7.13 -12.66
C ASP A 248 20.27 6.14 -12.22
N LEU A 249 19.05 6.29 -12.75
CA LEU A 249 17.90 5.45 -12.43
C LEU A 249 17.73 4.25 -13.38
N ILE A 250 18.34 4.27 -14.57
CA ILE A 250 18.28 3.16 -15.54
C ILE A 250 18.72 1.81 -14.94
N PRO A 251 19.83 1.71 -14.16
CA PRO A 251 20.24 0.42 -13.60
C PRO A 251 19.41 -0.03 -12.41
N MET A 252 18.51 0.81 -11.90
CA MET A 252 17.71 0.52 -10.70
C MET A 252 16.51 -0.37 -11.01
N THR A 253 16.10 -1.17 -10.03
CA THR A 253 14.80 -1.85 -10.12
C THR A 253 13.68 -0.83 -10.01
N ARG A 254 12.60 -1.02 -10.78
CA ARG A 254 11.46 -0.10 -10.79
C ARG A 254 10.13 -0.83 -10.68
N THR A 255 9.23 -0.28 -9.87
CA THR A 255 7.82 -0.66 -9.83
C THR A 255 6.95 0.53 -10.21
N ASP A 256 5.86 0.26 -10.92
CA ASP A 256 4.99 1.29 -11.47
C ASP A 256 3.62 1.24 -10.76
N HIS A 257 3.07 2.40 -10.42
CA HIS A 257 1.85 2.50 -9.62
C HIS A 257 0.96 3.62 -10.15
N MET A 258 -0.27 3.28 -10.54
CA MET A 258 -1.30 4.29 -10.76
C MET A 258 -1.97 4.64 -9.42
N VAL A 259 -2.35 5.91 -9.27
CA VAL A 259 -3.04 6.44 -8.09
C VAL A 259 -4.12 7.41 -8.53
N GLU A 260 -5.28 7.34 -7.90
CA GLU A 260 -6.36 8.32 -8.08
C GLU A 260 -6.59 9.11 -6.78
N SER A 261 -6.65 10.43 -6.93
CA SER A 261 -6.94 11.37 -5.85
C SER A 261 -8.43 11.45 -5.55
N PRO A 262 -8.82 12.02 -4.39
CA PRO A 262 -10.23 12.24 -4.06
C PRO A 262 -10.99 13.11 -5.07
N SER A 263 -10.30 14.03 -5.75
CA SER A 263 -10.85 14.89 -6.82
C SER A 263 -11.00 14.18 -8.16
N GLY A 264 -10.47 12.96 -8.30
CA GLY A 264 -10.45 12.20 -9.56
C GLY A 264 -9.23 12.50 -10.44
N GLU A 265 -8.29 13.33 -10.00
CA GLU A 265 -6.99 13.47 -10.68
C GLU A 265 -6.21 12.16 -10.55
N GLN A 266 -5.54 11.76 -11.63
CA GLN A 266 -4.78 10.51 -11.69
C GLN A 266 -3.29 10.80 -11.81
N PHE A 267 -2.50 9.98 -11.11
CA PHE A 267 -1.05 10.05 -11.11
C PHE A 267 -0.47 8.68 -11.43
N PHE A 268 0.57 8.66 -12.27
CA PHE A 268 1.41 7.50 -12.51
C PHE A 268 2.74 7.70 -11.79
N ILE A 269 3.16 6.71 -11.02
CA ILE A 269 4.32 6.81 -10.13
C ILE A 269 5.30 5.70 -10.42
N ASN A 270 6.52 6.09 -10.75
CA ASN A 270 7.65 5.20 -10.85
C ASN A 270 8.37 5.17 -9.50
N TRP A 271 8.44 4.00 -8.86
CA TRP A 271 9.17 3.78 -7.62
C TRP A 271 10.47 3.02 -7.91
N TYR A 272 11.60 3.68 -7.69
CA TYR A 272 12.94 3.15 -7.96
C TYR A 272 13.63 2.62 -6.68
N TYR A 273 14.26 1.46 -6.82
CA TYR A 273 15.04 0.78 -5.79
C TYR A 273 16.47 0.54 -6.27
N GLY A 274 17.42 0.77 -5.38
CA GLY A 274 18.82 0.42 -5.57
C GLY A 274 19.28 -0.57 -4.52
N ASP A 275 20.28 -1.37 -4.87
CA ASP A 275 20.95 -2.27 -3.96
C ASP A 275 22.12 -1.53 -3.31
N ASP A 276 22.03 -1.31 -1.99
CA ASP A 276 23.15 -0.81 -1.21
C ASP A 276 23.71 -1.94 -0.34
N LEU A 277 25.04 -1.94 -0.13
CA LEU A 277 25.66 -2.69 0.97
C LEU A 277 25.17 -2.09 2.29
N THR A 278 24.37 -2.83 3.06
CA THR A 278 23.95 -2.37 4.38
C THR A 278 25.02 -2.68 5.41
N ASP A 279 25.84 -1.68 5.73
CA ASP A 279 26.80 -1.68 6.83
C ASP A 279 28.02 -2.64 6.68
N TYR A 280 29.22 -2.15 6.98
CA TYR A 280 30.49 -2.88 6.76
C TYR A 280 30.66 -4.16 7.59
N ASN A 281 29.72 -4.45 8.50
CA ASN A 281 29.81 -5.56 9.44
C ASN A 281 28.89 -6.74 9.09
N VAL A 282 28.02 -6.62 8.09
CA VAL A 282 27.21 -7.74 7.60
C VAL A 282 27.03 -7.60 6.09
N GLU A 283 27.53 -8.55 5.31
CA GLU A 283 27.31 -8.67 3.86
C GLU A 283 25.82 -8.96 3.55
N LYS A 284 24.94 -8.00 3.84
CA LYS A 284 23.53 -8.04 3.47
C LYS A 284 23.29 -6.96 2.42
N PHE A 285 22.93 -7.41 1.22
CA PHE A 285 22.36 -6.55 0.19
C PHE A 285 20.96 -6.16 0.66
N GLY A 286 20.75 -4.86 0.86
CA GLY A 286 19.45 -4.31 1.22
C GLY A 286 18.84 -3.57 0.03
N HIS A 287 17.71 -4.06 -0.47
CA HIS A 287 16.90 -3.28 -1.42
C HIS A 287 16.40 -2.02 -0.73
N LYS A 288 16.75 -0.87 -1.32
CA LYS A 288 16.49 0.42 -0.72
C LYS A 288 15.79 1.35 -1.69
N THR A 289 14.74 2.01 -1.21
CA THR A 289 14.02 3.04 -1.95
C THR A 289 14.94 4.23 -2.20
N LYS A 290 15.15 4.55 -3.48
CA LYS A 290 16.05 5.64 -3.90
C LYS A 290 15.29 6.86 -4.37
N ARG A 291 14.27 6.67 -5.20
CA ARG A 291 13.58 7.79 -5.83
C ARG A 291 12.16 7.44 -6.25
N PHE A 292 11.34 8.48 -6.31
CA PHE A 292 10.04 8.45 -6.97
C PHE A 292 10.02 9.46 -8.11
N MET A 293 9.35 9.11 -9.20
CA MET A 293 8.95 10.07 -10.23
C MET A 293 7.44 10.04 -10.35
N VAL A 294 6.82 11.21 -10.36
CA VAL A 294 5.36 11.35 -10.42
C VAL A 294 4.99 12.02 -11.74
N PHE A 295 4.01 11.43 -12.42
CA PHE A 295 3.47 11.93 -13.66
C PHE A 295 1.97 12.19 -13.45
N LYS A 296 1.53 13.43 -13.65
CA LYS A 296 0.12 13.79 -13.62
C LYS A 296 -0.52 13.48 -14.96
N VAL A 297 -1.62 12.72 -14.97
CA VAL A 297 -2.40 12.44 -16.18
C VAL A 297 -3.16 13.69 -16.60
N GLU A 298 -3.07 14.04 -17.89
CA GLU A 298 -3.73 15.19 -18.47
C GLU A 298 -5.19 14.87 -18.78
N GLU A 299 -6.12 15.72 -18.34
CA GLU A 299 -7.56 15.49 -18.53
C GLU A 299 -8.02 15.63 -19.98
N SER A 300 -7.26 16.38 -20.80
CA SER A 300 -7.58 16.65 -22.19
C SER A 300 -7.23 15.50 -23.15
N SER A 301 -6.82 14.33 -22.67
CA SER A 301 -6.58 13.17 -23.52
C SER A 301 -7.91 12.69 -24.11
N THR A 302 -8.19 13.07 -25.36
CA THR A 302 -9.40 12.69 -26.10
C THR A 302 -9.38 11.25 -26.61
N ASP A 303 -8.22 10.61 -26.62
CA ASP A 303 -8.04 9.23 -27.05
C ASP A 303 -8.24 8.27 -25.87
N LYS A 304 -9.23 7.39 -25.97
CA LYS A 304 -9.57 6.41 -24.92
C LYS A 304 -8.43 5.41 -24.67
N ASN A 305 -7.54 5.21 -25.64
CA ASN A 305 -6.44 4.25 -25.57
C ASN A 305 -5.08 4.92 -25.32
N ARG A 306 -5.09 6.20 -24.93
CA ARG A 306 -3.86 6.94 -24.64
C ARG A 306 -4.06 7.92 -23.50
N LYS A 307 -3.24 7.81 -22.46
CA LYS A 307 -3.15 8.81 -21.39
C LYS A 307 -1.86 9.61 -21.58
N ASN A 308 -2.01 10.90 -21.89
CA ASN A 308 -0.89 11.84 -21.87
C ASN A 308 -0.61 12.21 -20.42
N MET A 309 0.66 12.34 -20.07
CA MET A 309 1.07 12.61 -18.72
C MET A 309 2.31 13.49 -18.67
N THR A 310 2.33 14.39 -17.70
CA THR A 310 3.39 15.37 -17.51
C THR A 310 4.05 15.14 -16.16
N TYR A 311 5.39 15.11 -16.15
CA TYR A 311 6.16 14.99 -14.93
C TYR A 311 5.88 16.15 -13.98
N THR A 312 5.74 15.86 -12.69
CA THR A 312 5.53 16.87 -11.65
C THR A 312 6.27 16.52 -10.37
N GLU A 313 6.80 17.54 -9.71
CA GLU A 313 7.33 17.50 -8.35
C GLU A 313 6.36 18.16 -7.35
N ASN A 314 5.16 18.50 -7.81
CA ASN A 314 4.14 19.17 -7.02
C ASN A 314 2.76 18.57 -7.27
N ILE A 315 2.20 17.91 -6.25
CA ILE A 315 0.84 17.37 -6.22
C ILE A 315 -0.10 18.21 -5.33
N GLY A 316 0.34 19.39 -4.89
CA GLY A 316 -0.46 20.33 -4.09
C GLY A 316 -0.66 19.85 -2.66
N ASP A 317 -1.90 19.98 -2.16
CA ASP A 317 -2.28 19.52 -0.81
C ASP A 317 -2.37 17.98 -0.72
N LEU A 318 -2.15 17.24 -1.81
CA LEU A 318 -2.24 15.79 -1.76
C LEU A 318 -1.02 15.16 -1.07
N CYS A 319 -1.25 14.04 -0.42
CA CYS A 319 -0.22 13.06 -0.11
C CYS A 319 -0.62 11.71 -0.70
N ILE A 320 0.39 10.89 -0.99
CA ILE A 320 0.21 9.58 -1.64
C ILE A 320 0.75 8.50 -0.72
N PHE A 321 0.04 7.38 -0.66
CA PHE A 321 0.42 6.20 0.09
C PHE A 321 0.71 5.06 -0.87
N LEU A 322 1.95 4.59 -0.84
CA LEU A 322 2.40 3.44 -1.60
C LEU A 322 2.80 2.32 -0.65
N GLY A 323 2.57 1.09 -1.10
CA GLY A 323 2.99 -0.07 -0.36
C GLY A 323 2.14 -1.26 -0.73
N ARG A 324 1.99 -2.18 0.20
CA ARG A 324 1.47 -3.53 -0.07
C ARG A 324 0.18 -3.56 -0.91
N ASP A 325 -0.84 -2.83 -0.49
CA ASP A 325 -2.17 -2.81 -1.11
C ASP A 325 -2.27 -1.85 -2.32
N GLU A 326 -3.48 -1.63 -2.81
CA GLU A 326 -3.79 -0.56 -3.74
C GLU A 326 -3.28 0.81 -3.25
N ALA A 327 -2.47 1.45 -4.10
CA ALA A 327 -2.03 2.81 -3.87
C ALA A 327 -3.23 3.78 -3.75
N PHE A 328 -3.08 4.81 -2.93
CA PHE A 328 -4.14 5.79 -2.73
C PHE A 328 -3.59 7.17 -2.38
N SER A 329 -4.44 8.18 -2.55
CA SER A 329 -4.11 9.55 -2.19
C SER A 329 -5.18 10.14 -1.28
N LEU A 330 -4.75 11.07 -0.43
CA LEU A 330 -5.59 11.86 0.47
C LEU A 330 -5.18 13.33 0.38
N GLU A 331 -6.11 14.22 0.72
CA GLU A 331 -5.78 15.61 1.04
C GLU A 331 -5.06 15.63 2.40
N ALA A 332 -3.86 16.20 2.46
CA ALA A 332 -3.10 16.31 3.69
C ALA A 332 -3.84 17.17 4.73
N SER A 333 -4.54 18.21 4.29
CA SER A 333 -5.40 19.03 5.15
C SER A 333 -6.57 18.27 5.78
N SER A 334 -6.94 17.09 5.26
CA SER A 334 -8.02 16.28 5.81
C SER A 334 -7.69 15.68 7.18
N SER A 335 -6.41 15.66 7.58
CA SER A 335 -6.06 15.11 8.89
C SER A 335 -4.69 15.53 9.46
N PRO A 336 -4.59 15.75 10.78
CA PRO A 336 -3.35 16.10 11.47
C PRO A 336 -2.16 15.16 11.19
N GLY A 337 -0.98 15.77 11.02
CA GLY A 337 0.30 15.07 10.84
C GLY A 337 0.57 14.58 9.43
N LEU A 338 -0.36 14.76 8.49
CA LEU A 338 -0.07 14.56 7.08
C LEU A 338 0.65 15.78 6.51
N LYS A 339 1.69 15.52 5.73
CA LYS A 339 2.45 16.54 5.04
C LYS A 339 1.99 16.58 3.57
N PRO A 340 1.63 17.75 3.04
CA PRO A 340 1.29 17.89 1.63
C PRO A 340 2.51 17.64 0.75
N ASN A 341 2.27 17.33 -0.52
CA ASN A 341 3.30 17.08 -1.52
C ASN A 341 4.31 15.98 -1.14
N CYS A 342 3.84 14.93 -0.46
CA CYS A 342 4.68 13.83 0.02
C CYS A 342 4.13 12.46 -0.38
N ILE A 343 5.05 11.49 -0.53
CA ILE A 343 4.73 10.07 -0.70
C ILE A 343 5.15 9.32 0.55
N TYR A 344 4.21 8.74 1.26
CA TYR A 344 4.43 7.81 2.36
C TYR A 344 4.51 6.40 1.79
N PHE A 345 5.53 5.63 2.15
CA PHE A 345 5.72 4.31 1.57
C PHE A 345 6.10 3.23 2.59
N VAL A 346 5.61 2.01 2.35
CA VAL A 346 5.92 0.81 3.14
C VAL A 346 6.23 -0.37 2.22
N GLY A 347 7.18 -1.22 2.62
CA GLY A 347 7.58 -2.40 1.86
C GLY A 347 8.95 -2.89 2.34
N TYR A 348 9.94 -2.88 1.45
CA TYR A 348 11.36 -3.14 1.82
C TYR A 348 11.93 -2.09 2.77
N ASN A 349 11.41 -0.87 2.69
CA ASN A 349 11.73 0.20 3.63
C ASN A 349 10.44 0.93 4.00
N TYR A 350 10.48 1.60 5.15
CA TYR A 350 9.46 2.57 5.55
C TYR A 350 10.04 3.94 5.37
N GLY A 351 9.23 4.87 4.87
CA GLY A 351 9.72 6.22 4.71
C GLY A 351 8.69 7.20 4.19
N VAL A 352 9.18 8.41 4.04
CA VAL A 352 8.46 9.54 3.46
C VAL A 352 9.38 10.21 2.45
N PHE A 353 8.89 10.34 1.22
CA PHE A 353 9.55 11.07 0.15
C PHE A 353 8.89 12.44 -0.01
N ASP A 354 9.67 13.50 0.14
CA ASP A 354 9.23 14.88 -0.08
C ASP A 354 9.47 15.22 -1.55
N LEU A 355 8.39 15.47 -2.31
CA LEU A 355 8.48 15.77 -3.73
C LEU A 355 9.10 17.15 -4.00
N ASN A 356 8.95 18.11 -3.08
CA ASN A 356 9.51 19.44 -3.25
C ASN A 356 11.03 19.45 -3.04
N THR A 357 11.50 18.77 -2.00
CA THR A 357 12.95 18.73 -1.70
C THR A 357 13.67 17.56 -2.38
N GLN A 358 12.93 16.62 -2.98
CA GLN A 358 13.44 15.35 -3.51
C GLN A 358 14.23 14.53 -2.47
N ILE A 359 13.88 14.67 -1.18
CA ILE A 359 14.55 13.96 -0.08
C ILE A 359 13.75 12.70 0.26
N CYS A 360 14.41 11.55 0.16
CA CYS A 360 13.92 10.26 0.65
C CYS A 360 14.30 10.09 2.13
N THR A 361 13.31 10.14 3.02
CA THR A 361 13.51 9.88 4.45
C THR A 361 13.18 8.43 4.78
N LEU A 362 14.15 7.67 5.28
CA LEU A 362 14.04 6.25 5.59
C LEU A 362 14.08 6.01 7.11
N PHE A 363 13.19 5.16 7.60
CA PHE A 363 13.15 4.76 9.01
C PHE A 363 13.89 3.44 9.24
N SER A 364 14.66 3.38 10.33
CA SER A 364 15.50 2.23 10.70
C SER A 364 15.62 2.09 12.20
N THR A 365 15.94 0.88 12.67
CA THR A 365 16.38 0.59 14.05
C THR A 365 17.84 0.14 14.02
N GLU A 366 18.42 -0.16 15.18
CA GLU A 366 19.78 -0.74 15.28
C GLU A 366 19.88 -2.08 14.54
N GLU A 367 18.78 -2.82 14.43
CA GLU A 367 18.71 -4.10 13.72
C GLU A 367 18.64 -3.96 12.20
N GLY A 368 18.36 -2.75 11.69
CA GLY A 368 18.31 -2.45 10.26
C GLY A 368 17.08 -1.63 9.84
N PRO A 369 16.80 -1.53 8.53
CA PRO A 369 15.66 -0.75 8.03
C PRO A 369 14.32 -1.32 8.51
N LEU A 370 13.41 -0.43 8.89
CA LEU A 370 12.02 -0.82 9.13
C LEU A 370 11.41 -1.31 7.81
N ARG A 371 10.79 -2.49 7.85
CA ARG A 371 10.27 -3.19 6.67
C ARG A 371 9.05 -4.03 6.98
N SER A 372 8.27 -4.32 5.94
CA SER A 372 6.97 -4.97 6.00
C SER A 372 6.87 -5.99 4.86
N THR A 373 7.01 -7.28 5.17
CA THR A 373 6.91 -8.38 4.16
C THR A 373 5.64 -9.24 4.29
N GLY A 374 4.77 -8.96 5.26
CA GLY A 374 3.46 -9.58 5.38
C GLY A 374 2.50 -9.20 4.24
N PHE A 375 1.32 -9.82 4.23
CA PHE A 375 0.32 -9.64 3.17
C PHE A 375 -0.18 -8.17 3.03
N PRO A 376 -0.52 -7.73 1.80
CA PRO A 376 -0.24 -8.43 0.53
C PRO A 376 1.25 -8.39 0.14
N TYR A 377 1.69 -9.43 -0.57
CA TYR A 377 3.10 -9.70 -0.77
C TYR A 377 3.63 -8.95 -1.99
N TRP A 378 4.56 -8.02 -1.78
CA TRP A 378 5.37 -7.55 -2.90
C TRP A 378 6.44 -8.60 -3.20
N PRO A 379 6.62 -9.02 -4.47
CA PRO A 379 7.66 -9.96 -4.77
C PRO A 379 9.03 -9.28 -4.51
N PRO A 380 10.03 -10.02 -3.99
CA PRO A 380 11.40 -9.49 -3.90
C PRO A 380 11.81 -8.88 -5.23
N PRO A 381 12.39 -7.66 -5.24
CA PRO A 381 13.18 -7.20 -6.37
C PRO A 381 14.11 -8.34 -6.73
N LEU A 382 14.16 -8.72 -8.00
CA LEU A 382 14.89 -9.90 -8.43
C LEU A 382 16.31 -9.84 -7.87
N TYR A 383 16.72 -10.85 -7.10
CA TYR A 383 18.14 -11.12 -6.93
C TYR A 383 18.64 -11.56 -8.30
N ILE A 384 19.17 -10.61 -9.08
CA ILE A 384 20.03 -11.00 -10.20
C ILE A 384 21.28 -11.53 -9.51
N THR A 385 21.33 -12.84 -9.27
CA THR A 385 22.60 -13.51 -9.01
C THR A 385 23.49 -13.21 -10.21
N PRO A 386 24.64 -12.55 -10.03
CA PRO A 386 25.60 -12.43 -11.12
C PRO A 386 26.01 -13.86 -11.54
N ILE A 387 25.91 -14.14 -12.84
CA ILE A 387 26.45 -15.35 -13.48
C ILE A 387 27.97 -15.31 -13.41
#